data_AF-A0A4Q8BA26-F1
#
_entry.id   AF-A0A4Q8BA26-F1
#
_cell.length_a   1.000
_cell.length_b   1.000
_cell.length_c   1.000
_cell.angle_alpha   90.00
_cell.angle_beta   90.00
_cell.angle_gamma   90.00
#
_symmetry.space_group_name_H-M   'P 1'
#
loop_
_entity.id
_entity.type
_entity.pdbx_description
1 polymer ?
#
loop_
_entity_poly.entity_id
_entity_poly.type
_entity_poly.pdbx_seq_one_letter_code
_entity_poly.pdbx_strand_id
1 'polypeptide(L)'
;MVSVTRRAALATAAAAFAAPLVGTVPALAAPVPVAEPAPGQSPPPPGDVIFVEVTPSTVEPGFLVGIRASCRDNSVPAIVVSDAFGRVQVQPQRGLLTASPMVKERTRPGNYRVKLECPSGQTASTMLQVVKRVAPSRGPATGFGGSAGVGLGDLLVPMGLALTLAGATVGVLAARRPRTVRGAARR
;
A
#
# COMPACT_ATOMS: atom_id res chain seq x y z
N MET A 1 -54.08 4.31 20.39
CA MET A 1 -55.49 4.72 20.29
C MET A 1 -55.82 4.96 18.83
N VAL A 2 -56.90 4.32 18.39
CA VAL A 2 -57.41 4.21 17.02
C VAL A 2 -58.20 5.46 16.66
N SER A 3 -58.09 5.98 15.44
CA SER A 3 -59.29 6.41 14.69
C SER A 3 -58.99 6.55 13.20
N VAL A 4 -59.62 5.66 12.45
CA VAL A 4 -59.70 5.60 10.99
C VAL A 4 -60.94 6.39 10.59
N THR A 5 -60.85 7.27 9.59
CA THR A 5 -62.04 7.72 8.86
C THR A 5 -61.92 7.37 7.38
N ARG A 6 -62.75 6.40 7.00
CA ARG A 6 -63.06 5.92 5.66
C ARG A 6 -63.98 6.91 4.95
N ARG A 7 -63.95 6.92 3.60
CA ARG A 7 -65.07 6.62 2.66
C ARG A 7 -64.75 7.24 1.29
N ALA A 8 -64.51 6.42 0.26
CA ALA A 8 -65.49 5.82 -0.68
C ALA A 8 -65.82 6.81 -1.81
N ALA A 9 -65.26 6.63 -3.02
CA ALA A 9 -65.66 5.69 -4.09
C ALA A 9 -66.76 6.28 -4.99
N LEU A 10 -66.50 6.32 -6.32
CA LEU A 10 -67.40 6.26 -7.48
C LEU A 10 -66.54 6.62 -8.71
N ALA A 11 -66.05 5.65 -9.50
CA ALA A 11 -66.73 4.92 -10.58
C ALA A 11 -66.86 5.71 -11.90
N THR A 12 -66.08 5.24 -12.89
CA THR A 12 -66.41 5.03 -14.32
C THR A 12 -66.92 6.19 -15.19
N ALA A 13 -66.25 6.43 -16.33
CA ALA A 13 -66.78 6.09 -17.66
C ALA A 13 -65.79 6.39 -18.80
N ALA A 14 -65.93 5.59 -19.86
CA ALA A 14 -65.12 5.53 -21.06
C ALA A 14 -65.38 6.67 -22.06
N ALA A 15 -64.40 6.91 -22.94
CA ALA A 15 -64.47 6.66 -24.39
C ALA A 15 -63.82 7.77 -25.23
N ALA A 16 -62.91 7.31 -26.09
CA ALA A 16 -62.59 7.74 -27.46
C ALA A 16 -62.43 9.24 -27.78
N PHE A 17 -61.31 9.62 -28.41
CA PHE A 17 -61.32 10.19 -29.77
C PHE A 17 -59.89 10.37 -30.32
N ALA A 18 -59.69 9.84 -31.53
CA ALA A 18 -58.90 10.35 -32.65
C ALA A 18 -57.48 10.93 -32.42
N ALA A 19 -56.48 10.26 -33.01
CA ALA A 19 -55.22 10.86 -33.49
C ALA A 19 -55.51 11.77 -34.72
N PRO A 20 -54.66 12.76 -35.12
CA PRO A 20 -53.29 12.48 -35.61
C PRO A 20 -52.18 13.53 -35.35
N LEU A 21 -50.95 13.01 -35.32
CA LEU A 21 -49.68 13.53 -35.88
C LEU A 21 -49.41 15.05 -35.92
N VAL A 22 -48.58 15.54 -35.00
CA VAL A 22 -47.59 16.60 -35.27
C VAL A 22 -46.28 16.22 -34.58
N GLY A 23 -45.20 16.19 -35.37
CA GLY A 23 -43.91 15.62 -34.99
C GLY A 23 -43.18 16.37 -33.87
N THR A 24 -42.48 15.58 -33.06
CA THR A 24 -41.39 16.06 -32.21
C THR A 24 -40.18 15.16 -32.43
N VAL A 25 -39.07 15.81 -32.72
CA VAL A 25 -37.75 15.22 -32.99
C VAL A 25 -37.26 14.53 -31.71
N PRO A 26 -36.85 13.26 -31.72
CA PRO A 26 -36.15 12.70 -30.57
C PRO A 26 -34.72 13.23 -30.60
N ALA A 27 -34.40 14.11 -29.65
CA ALA A 27 -33.02 14.34 -29.27
C ALA A 27 -32.49 13.01 -28.69
N LEU A 28 -31.70 12.28 -29.47
CA LEU A 28 -30.88 11.17 -28.97
C LEU A 28 -29.92 11.74 -27.93
N ALA A 29 -30.30 11.68 -26.66
CA ALA A 29 -29.37 11.72 -25.55
C ALA A 29 -28.59 10.40 -25.57
N ALA A 30 -27.48 10.38 -26.30
CA ALA A 30 -26.50 9.32 -26.18
C ALA A 30 -25.96 9.31 -24.73
N PRO A 31 -25.95 8.16 -24.03
CA PRO A 31 -25.26 8.07 -22.75
C PRO A 31 -23.77 8.30 -22.99
N VAL A 32 -23.24 9.35 -22.36
CA VAL A 32 -21.79 9.60 -22.30
C VAL A 32 -21.18 8.41 -21.55
N PRO A 33 -20.27 7.62 -22.15
CA PRO A 33 -19.58 6.59 -21.39
C PRO A 33 -18.67 7.30 -20.38
N VAL A 34 -19.04 7.20 -19.11
CA VAL A 34 -18.14 7.50 -18.00
C VAL A 34 -17.02 6.47 -18.08
N ALA A 35 -15.88 6.88 -18.62
CA ALA A 35 -14.67 6.07 -18.61
C ALA A 35 -14.18 5.94 -17.16
N GLU A 36 -14.50 4.81 -16.55
CA GLU A 36 -13.94 4.35 -15.30
C GLU A 36 -12.40 4.23 -15.44
N PRO A 37 -11.59 4.74 -14.50
CA PRO A 37 -10.15 4.59 -14.58
C PRO A 37 -9.80 3.11 -14.33
N ALA A 38 -9.42 2.40 -15.40
CA ALA A 38 -9.01 1.01 -15.33
C ALA A 38 -7.83 0.83 -14.34
N PRO A 39 -7.98 0.07 -13.25
CA PRO A 39 -6.87 -0.33 -12.39
C PRO A 39 -6.17 -1.54 -13.01
N GLY A 40 -4.86 -1.42 -13.23
CA GLY A 40 -4.01 -2.56 -13.59
C GLY A 40 -3.64 -2.62 -15.06
N GLN A 41 -2.64 -1.83 -15.46
CA GLN A 41 -1.79 -2.24 -16.58
C GLN A 41 -0.96 -3.43 -16.08
N SER A 42 -1.43 -4.64 -16.36
CA SER A 42 -0.66 -5.87 -16.17
C SER A 42 0.68 -5.78 -16.91
N PRO A 43 1.79 -6.25 -16.32
CA PRO A 43 3.09 -6.24 -16.98
C PRO A 43 3.01 -7.05 -18.29
N PRO A 44 3.48 -6.50 -19.43
CA PRO A 44 3.49 -7.24 -20.69
C PRO A 44 4.39 -8.49 -20.58
N PRO A 45 4.00 -9.63 -21.18
CA PRO A 45 4.73 -10.89 -21.08
C PRO A 45 6.13 -10.81 -21.73
N PRO A 46 7.10 -11.63 -21.27
CA PRO A 46 8.49 -11.58 -21.74
C PRO A 46 8.66 -12.39 -23.04
N GLY A 47 9.18 -11.72 -24.07
CA GLY A 47 9.54 -12.32 -25.36
C GLY A 47 9.34 -11.31 -26.47
N ASP A 48 10.41 -10.64 -26.91
CA ASP A 48 10.44 -9.61 -27.98
C ASP A 48 9.62 -8.34 -27.78
N VAL A 49 8.94 -8.18 -26.63
CA VAL A 49 8.14 -7.00 -26.36
C VAL A 49 9.03 -5.84 -25.93
N ILE A 50 8.95 -4.72 -26.65
CA ILE A 50 9.58 -3.47 -26.24
C ILE A 50 8.75 -2.89 -25.10
N PHE A 51 9.33 -2.78 -23.90
CA PHE A 51 8.61 -2.25 -22.75
C PHE A 51 9.49 -1.35 -21.89
N VAL A 52 8.83 -0.50 -21.12
CA VAL A 52 9.44 0.31 -20.07
C VAL A 52 8.56 0.22 -18.82
N GLU A 53 9.18 -0.19 -17.72
CA GLU A 53 8.60 -0.37 -16.41
C GLU A 53 9.33 0.56 -15.43
N VAL A 54 8.56 1.20 -14.56
CA VAL A 54 9.08 2.10 -13.53
C VAL A 54 8.62 1.61 -12.17
N THR A 55 9.56 1.38 -11.28
CA THR A 55 9.33 0.85 -9.94
C THR A 55 10.01 1.76 -8.91
N PRO A 56 9.25 2.42 -8.01
CA PRO A 56 7.79 2.47 -7.92
C PRO A 56 7.16 3.40 -8.98
N SER A 57 5.90 3.13 -9.36
CA SER A 57 5.12 4.00 -10.27
C SER A 57 4.59 5.27 -9.59
N THR A 58 4.65 5.34 -8.26
CA THR A 58 4.29 6.51 -7.46
C THR A 58 5.46 6.89 -6.57
N VAL A 59 5.93 8.14 -6.64
CA VAL A 59 7.15 8.56 -5.95
C VAL A 59 7.09 10.02 -5.49
N GLU A 60 7.84 10.34 -4.44
CA GLU A 60 8.03 11.71 -3.99
C GLU A 60 9.20 12.39 -4.76
N PRO A 61 9.18 13.73 -4.94
CA PRO A 61 10.32 14.46 -5.47
C PRO A 61 11.58 14.18 -4.66
N GLY A 62 12.74 13.99 -5.29
CA GLY A 62 14.03 13.74 -4.61
C GLY A 62 14.32 12.29 -4.25
N PHE A 63 13.49 11.32 -4.66
CA PHE A 63 13.73 9.90 -4.44
C PHE A 63 14.23 9.20 -5.71
N LEU A 64 14.89 8.05 -5.53
CA LEU A 64 15.36 7.17 -6.60
C LEU A 64 14.20 6.34 -7.14
N VAL A 65 14.10 6.26 -8.47
CA VAL A 65 13.18 5.35 -9.15
C VAL A 65 13.96 4.31 -9.93
N GLY A 66 13.59 3.05 -9.81
CA GLY A 66 14.11 1.98 -10.65
C GLY A 66 13.41 1.99 -12.00
N ILE A 67 14.18 1.97 -13.08
CA ILE A 67 13.67 1.83 -14.44
C ILE A 67 14.17 0.50 -14.97
N ARG A 68 13.24 -0.30 -15.49
CA ARG A 68 13.51 -1.54 -16.23
C ARG A 68 12.93 -1.39 -17.62
N ALA A 69 13.75 -1.64 -18.63
CA ALA A 69 13.35 -1.55 -20.01
C ALA A 69 13.83 -2.77 -20.78
N SER A 70 13.12 -3.09 -21.85
CA SER A 70 13.57 -4.06 -22.84
C SER A 70 13.39 -3.44 -24.21
N CYS A 71 14.44 -3.44 -25.01
CA CYS A 71 14.42 -3.19 -26.43
C CYS A 71 14.55 -4.54 -27.17
N ARG A 72 14.49 -4.52 -28.51
CA ARG A 72 14.83 -5.71 -29.31
C ARG A 72 16.28 -6.15 -29.09
N ASP A 73 17.20 -5.19 -29.10
CA ASP A 73 18.61 -5.41 -28.80
C ASP A 73 18.95 -4.80 -27.44
N ASN A 74 19.12 -5.64 -26.42
CA ASN A 74 19.47 -5.21 -25.05
C ASN A 74 20.98 -5.14 -24.81
N SER A 75 21.81 -5.39 -25.83
CA SER A 75 23.28 -5.32 -25.74
C SER A 75 23.83 -3.90 -25.80
N VAL A 76 23.00 -2.94 -26.23
CA VAL A 76 23.39 -1.53 -26.44
C VAL A 76 22.61 -0.66 -25.45
N PRO A 77 23.24 0.33 -24.80
CA PRO A 77 22.54 1.25 -23.93
C PRO A 77 21.47 2.05 -24.69
N ALA A 78 20.34 2.29 -24.03
CA ALA A 78 19.24 3.10 -24.57
C ALA A 78 19.04 4.37 -23.73
N ILE A 79 18.18 5.27 -24.20
CA ILE A 79 17.91 6.54 -23.51
C ILE A 79 16.47 6.54 -23.03
N VAL A 80 16.27 6.92 -21.77
CA VAL A 80 14.94 7.17 -21.21
C VAL A 80 14.81 8.65 -20.90
N VAL A 81 13.71 9.24 -21.34
CA VAL A 81 13.42 10.67 -21.21
C VAL A 81 12.14 10.86 -20.43
N SER A 82 12.18 11.71 -19.41
CA SER A 82 11.00 12.18 -18.67
C SER A 82 11.24 13.57 -18.10
N ASP A 83 10.19 14.39 -17.95
CA ASP A 83 10.34 15.71 -17.34
C ASP A 83 10.69 15.63 -15.84
N ALA A 84 10.34 14.52 -15.17
CA ALA A 84 10.56 14.30 -13.76
C ALA A 84 12.05 14.14 -13.38
N PHE A 85 12.84 13.47 -14.23
CA PHE A 85 14.27 13.17 -14.00
C PHE A 85 15.20 13.63 -15.13
N GLY A 86 14.69 13.97 -16.30
CA GLY A 86 15.47 14.37 -17.49
C GLY A 86 15.77 13.21 -18.44
N ARG A 87 16.94 13.28 -19.10
CA ARG A 87 17.44 12.22 -19.99
C ARG A 87 18.44 11.35 -19.22
N VAL A 88 18.20 10.05 -19.22
CA VAL A 88 18.99 9.08 -18.45
C VAL A 88 19.34 7.91 -19.36
N GLN A 89 20.60 7.49 -19.33
CA GLN A 89 21.04 6.32 -20.07
C GLN A 89 20.75 5.05 -19.25
N VAL A 90 20.03 4.10 -19.86
CA VAL A 90 19.81 2.77 -19.28
C VAL A 90 20.89 1.82 -19.77
N GLN A 91 21.46 1.05 -18.85
CA GLN A 91 22.57 0.15 -19.13
C GLN A 91 22.09 -1.31 -19.21
N PRO A 92 22.68 -2.12 -20.10
CA PRO A 92 22.48 -3.56 -20.13
C PRO A 92 22.84 -4.22 -18.79
N GLN A 93 21.87 -4.90 -18.19
CA GLN A 93 22.00 -5.69 -16.97
C GLN A 93 21.22 -6.99 -17.14
N ARG A 94 21.95 -8.12 -17.26
CA ARG A 94 21.38 -9.48 -17.33
C ARG A 94 20.29 -9.65 -18.41
N GLY A 95 20.50 -9.07 -19.60
CA GLY A 95 19.58 -9.17 -20.73
C GLY A 95 18.41 -8.18 -20.72
N LEU A 96 18.38 -7.25 -19.76
CA LEU A 96 17.43 -6.14 -19.68
C LEU A 96 18.19 -4.82 -19.58
N LEU A 97 17.54 -3.70 -19.86
CA LEU A 97 18.10 -2.37 -19.66
C LEU A 97 17.63 -1.82 -18.32
N THR A 98 18.54 -1.33 -17.48
CA THR A 98 18.17 -0.78 -16.16
C THR A 98 18.86 0.54 -15.86
N ALA A 99 18.18 1.38 -15.08
CA ALA A 99 18.76 2.59 -14.50
C ALA A 99 18.06 2.95 -13.19
N SER A 100 18.68 3.82 -12.40
CA SER A 100 18.13 4.30 -11.14
C SER A 100 18.27 5.82 -11.00
N PRO A 101 17.58 6.62 -11.83
CA PRO A 101 17.68 8.07 -11.71
C PRO A 101 16.91 8.62 -10.51
N MET A 102 17.35 9.78 -10.04
CA MET A 102 16.66 10.54 -9.01
C MET A 102 15.64 11.50 -9.64
N VAL A 103 14.43 11.54 -9.08
CA VAL A 103 13.45 12.56 -9.45
C VAL A 103 13.92 13.91 -8.93
N LYS A 104 13.86 14.97 -9.75
CA LYS A 104 14.31 16.30 -9.32
C LYS A 104 13.50 16.78 -8.12
N GLU A 105 14.16 17.39 -7.13
CA GLU A 105 13.52 17.85 -5.89
C GLU A 105 12.46 18.94 -6.11
N ARG A 106 12.61 19.74 -7.18
CA ARG A 106 11.69 20.83 -7.54
C ARG A 106 10.61 20.42 -8.55
N THR A 107 10.48 19.12 -8.84
CA THR A 107 9.42 18.60 -9.71
C THR A 107 8.06 18.78 -9.03
N ARG A 108 7.08 19.30 -9.79
CA ARG A 108 5.72 19.49 -9.29
C ARG A 108 5.01 18.14 -9.13
N PRO A 109 4.07 17.99 -8.19
CA PRO A 109 3.21 16.81 -8.16
C PRO A 109 2.40 16.70 -9.45
N GLY A 110 2.31 15.52 -10.03
CA GLY A 110 1.62 15.29 -11.29
C GLY A 110 1.98 13.96 -11.96
N ASN A 111 1.35 13.71 -13.10
CA ASN A 111 1.63 12.53 -13.92
C ASN A 111 2.66 12.88 -14.99
N TYR A 112 3.77 12.14 -14.98
CA TYR A 112 4.90 12.33 -15.87
C TYR A 112 5.01 11.17 -16.83
N ARG A 113 5.10 11.46 -18.13
CA ARG A 113 5.36 10.43 -19.14
C ARG A 113 6.84 10.07 -19.11
N VAL A 114 7.11 8.78 -19.14
CA VAL A 114 8.45 8.21 -19.24
C VAL A 114 8.54 7.55 -20.61
N LYS A 115 9.38 8.10 -21.49
CA LYS A 115 9.57 7.63 -22.85
C LYS A 115 10.91 6.91 -22.95
N LEU A 116 10.89 5.66 -23.40
CA LEU A 116 12.07 4.90 -23.80
C LEU A 116 12.36 5.15 -25.28
N GLU A 117 13.61 5.43 -25.59
CA GLU A 117 14.15 5.57 -26.95
C GLU A 117 15.20 4.47 -27.17
N CYS A 118 14.81 3.42 -27.88
CA CYS A 118 15.71 2.35 -28.26
C CYS A 118 16.63 2.80 -29.42
N PRO A 119 17.86 2.27 -29.50
CA PRO A 119 18.76 2.55 -30.62
C PRO A 119 18.21 2.06 -31.97
N SER A 120 17.28 1.11 -31.97
CA SER A 120 16.53 0.64 -33.14
C SER A 120 15.45 1.60 -33.64
N GLY A 121 15.27 2.76 -33.00
CA GLY A 121 14.23 3.74 -33.34
C GLY A 121 12.84 3.43 -32.75
N GLN A 122 12.69 2.31 -32.06
CA GLN A 122 11.46 1.93 -31.37
C GLN A 122 11.31 2.70 -30.07
N THR A 123 10.06 3.02 -29.71
CA THR A 123 9.76 3.74 -28.48
C THR A 123 8.67 3.07 -27.69
N ALA A 124 8.83 3.00 -26.37
CA ALA A 124 7.79 2.62 -25.43
C ALA A 124 7.55 3.76 -24.44
N SER A 125 6.34 3.84 -23.89
CA SER A 125 6.02 4.86 -22.90
C SER A 125 5.28 4.28 -21.71
N THR A 126 5.63 4.75 -20.52
CA THR A 126 4.93 4.44 -19.27
C THR A 126 4.68 5.74 -18.49
N MET A 127 3.92 5.64 -17.40
CA MET A 127 3.50 6.77 -16.58
C MET A 127 4.11 6.67 -15.19
N LEU A 128 4.71 7.76 -14.72
CA LEU A 128 5.22 7.95 -13.37
C LEU A 128 4.38 9.01 -12.67
N GLN A 129 3.79 8.66 -11.53
CA GLN A 129 3.04 9.60 -10.70
C GLN A 129 3.95 10.20 -9.63
N VAL A 130 4.15 11.50 -9.68
CA VAL A 130 4.85 12.23 -8.62
C VAL A 130 3.82 12.79 -7.67
N VAL A 131 3.86 12.35 -6.42
CA VAL A 131 2.94 12.83 -5.37
C VAL A 131 3.56 13.97 -4.58
N LYS A 132 2.72 14.78 -3.97
CA LYS A 132 3.18 15.79 -3.00
C LYS A 132 3.83 15.03 -1.84
N ARG A 133 4.99 15.49 -1.37
CA ARG A 133 5.56 14.99 -0.11
C ARG A 133 4.53 15.20 0.98
N VAL A 134 4.00 14.11 1.52
CA VAL A 134 3.14 14.13 2.69
C VAL A 134 3.97 13.51 3.79
N ALA A 135 4.36 14.31 4.77
CA ALA A 135 4.92 13.76 5.99
C ALA A 135 3.87 12.78 6.55
N PRO A 136 4.15 11.48 6.65
CA PRO A 136 3.18 10.55 7.22
C PRO A 136 2.89 11.04 8.64
N SER A 137 1.63 11.39 8.90
CA SER A 137 1.18 11.69 10.26
C SER A 137 1.55 10.49 11.11
N ARG A 138 2.50 10.65 12.01
CA ARG A 138 2.83 9.64 13.00
C ARG A 138 1.50 9.24 13.62
N GLY A 139 1.07 8.01 13.36
CA GLY A 139 -0.16 7.48 13.92
C GLY A 139 -0.12 7.68 15.44
N PRO A 140 -1.27 7.79 16.11
CA PRO A 140 -1.32 7.84 17.56
C PRO A 140 -0.42 6.73 18.09
N ALA A 141 0.52 7.08 18.97
CA ALA A 141 1.43 6.13 19.58
C ALA A 141 0.65 5.21 20.53
N THR A 142 -0.28 4.41 20.01
CA THR A 142 -0.86 3.26 20.68
C THR A 142 0.11 2.08 20.57
N GLY A 143 1.39 2.36 20.85
CA GLY A 143 2.34 1.35 21.26
C GLY A 143 2.06 1.07 22.73
N PHE A 144 1.09 0.21 23.01
CA PHE A 144 1.02 -0.51 24.28
C PHE A 144 2.24 -1.44 24.34
N GLY A 145 3.41 -0.89 24.63
CA GLY A 145 4.68 -1.62 24.73
C GLY A 145 5.64 -1.01 25.74
N GLY A 146 5.14 -0.13 26.62
CA GLY A 146 5.96 0.74 27.47
C GLY A 146 5.64 0.72 28.96
N SER A 147 4.88 -0.26 29.48
CA SER A 147 4.76 -0.42 30.94
C SER A 147 5.95 -1.17 31.55
N ALA A 148 7.16 -0.84 31.09
CA ALA A 148 8.42 -1.19 31.72
C ALA A 148 9.23 0.10 31.93
N GLY A 149 8.79 0.89 32.91
CA GLY A 149 9.42 2.15 33.31
C GLY A 149 8.33 3.10 33.78
N VAL A 150 8.10 3.30 35.08
CA VAL A 150 9.08 3.68 36.12
C VAL A 150 8.58 3.17 37.48
N GLY A 151 9.42 2.41 38.21
CA GLY A 151 9.18 2.13 39.64
C GLY A 151 9.13 0.65 40.08
N LEU A 152 8.82 -0.31 39.20
CA LEU A 152 8.80 -1.73 39.58
C LEU A 152 10.03 -2.52 39.11
N GLY A 153 10.64 -2.18 37.97
CA GLY A 153 11.83 -2.88 37.46
C GLY A 153 13.07 -2.69 38.36
N ASP A 154 13.24 -1.47 38.88
CA ASP A 154 14.34 -1.12 39.80
C ASP A 154 14.11 -1.66 41.22
N LEU A 155 12.90 -2.14 41.53
CA LEU A 155 12.57 -2.80 42.80
C LEU A 155 12.56 -4.33 42.65
N LEU A 156 12.16 -4.85 41.49
CA LEU A 156 12.14 -6.28 41.16
C LEU A 156 13.54 -6.89 41.14
N VAL A 157 14.55 -6.15 40.67
CA VAL A 157 15.95 -6.62 40.69
C VAL A 157 16.49 -6.76 42.13
N PRO A 158 16.47 -5.73 42.99
CA PRO A 158 16.94 -5.87 44.37
C PRO A 158 16.05 -6.78 45.22
N MET A 159 14.72 -6.79 45.01
CA MET A 159 13.80 -7.63 45.76
C MET A 159 13.95 -9.12 45.35
N GLY A 160 14.11 -9.41 44.06
CA GLY A 160 14.42 -10.75 43.56
C GLY A 160 15.75 -11.28 44.09
N LEU A 161 16.78 -10.43 44.16
CA LEU A 161 18.08 -10.79 44.73
C LEU A 161 17.98 -11.11 46.23
N ALA A 162 17.26 -10.27 46.98
CA ALA A 162 17.07 -10.44 48.42
C ALA A 162 16.35 -11.76 48.75
N LEU A 163 15.28 -12.09 48.01
CA LEU A 163 14.57 -13.36 48.17
C LEU A 163 15.45 -14.57 47.87
N THR A 164 16.29 -14.49 46.84
CA THR A 164 17.18 -15.58 46.46
C THR A 164 18.24 -15.84 47.52
N LEU A 165 18.84 -14.78 48.08
CA LEU A 165 19.80 -14.89 49.17
C LEU A 165 19.17 -15.44 50.46
N ALA A 166 17.96 -14.99 50.80
CA ALA A 166 17.22 -15.50 51.95
C ALA A 166 16.88 -16.99 51.79
N GLY A 167 16.40 -17.41 50.62
CA GLY A 167 16.12 -18.81 50.32
C GLY A 167 17.38 -19.68 50.38
N ALA A 168 18.50 -19.21 49.83
CA ALA A 168 19.77 -19.93 49.85
C ALA A 168 20.31 -20.11 51.28
N THR A 169 20.27 -19.06 52.11
CA THR A 169 20.74 -19.14 53.51
C THR A 169 19.88 -20.08 54.35
N VAL A 170 18.55 -20.03 54.23
CA VAL A 170 17.64 -20.98 54.89
C VAL A 170 17.87 -22.40 54.40
N GLY A 171 18.02 -22.61 53.08
CA GLY A 171 18.32 -23.92 52.50
C GLY A 171 19.63 -24.51 53.01
N VAL A 172 20.69 -23.69 53.09
CA VAL A 172 21.99 -24.10 53.63
C VAL A 172 21.90 -24.41 55.13
N LEU A 173 21.17 -23.61 55.92
CA LEU A 173 20.96 -23.89 57.33
C LEU A 173 20.12 -25.16 57.56
N ALA A 174 19.11 -25.41 56.73
CA ALA A 174 18.33 -26.63 56.76
C ALA A 174 19.17 -27.86 56.35
N ALA A 175 20.05 -27.72 55.37
CA ALA A 175 20.97 -28.78 54.95
C ALA A 175 22.10 -29.04 55.96
N ARG A 176 22.53 -28.01 56.69
CA ARG A 176 23.51 -28.10 57.79
C ARG A 176 22.90 -28.58 59.11
N ARG A 177 21.56 -28.64 59.24
CA ARG A 177 20.97 -29.35 60.36
C ARG A 177 21.33 -30.83 60.22
N PRO A 178 22.03 -31.43 61.19
CA PRO A 178 22.21 -32.87 61.19
C PRO A 178 20.81 -33.48 61.16
N ARG A 179 20.55 -34.34 60.17
CA ARG A 179 19.33 -35.13 60.11
C ARG A 179 19.29 -35.94 61.41
N THR A 180 18.62 -35.42 62.44
CA THR A 180 18.22 -36.21 63.59
C THR A 180 17.28 -37.25 63.04
N VAL A 181 17.85 -38.44 62.79
CA VAL A 181 17.15 -39.67 62.44
C VAL A 181 16.00 -39.83 63.43
N ARG A 182 14.80 -39.43 63.01
CA ARG A 182 13.58 -39.59 63.79
C ARG A 182 12.50 -40.10 62.84
N GLY A 183 12.58 -41.40 62.59
CA GLY A 183 11.60 -42.12 61.78
C GLY A 183 12.05 -43.52 61.36
N ALA A 184 12.52 -44.37 62.27
CA ALA A 184 12.66 -45.80 62.00
C ALA A 184 12.49 -46.64 63.28
N ALA A 185 11.32 -46.52 63.92
CA ALA A 185 10.73 -47.60 64.70
C ALA A 185 9.56 -48.17 63.87
N ARG A 186 9.83 -49.21 63.07
CA ARG A 186 8.86 -50.20 62.59
C ARG A 186 9.57 -51.40 61.95
N ARG A 187 10.11 -52.27 62.78
CA ARG A 187 9.78 -53.70 62.85
C ARG A 187 10.49 -54.32 64.05
#